data_AF-A0A7V5Q9E3-F1
#
_entry.id   AF-A0A7V5Q9E3-F1
#
_cell.length_a   1.000
_cell.length_b   1.000
_cell.length_c   1.000
_cell.angle_alpha   90.00
_cell.angle_beta   90.00
_cell.angle_gamma   90.00
#
_symmetry.space_group_name_H-M   'P 1'
#
loop_
_entity.id
_entity.type
_entity.pdbx_description
1 polymer ?
#
loop_
_entity_poly.entity_id
_entity_poly.type
_entity_poly.pdbx_seq_one_letter_code
_entity_poly.pdbx_strand_id
1 'polypeptide(L)'
;AIQEILKSRKFGNGFSLKARCGVNSGRVAIGAMGAQDRLVFTVLGDEVNVASRLEALNKQYDTYILVGSNTVELCREEYDFAKIGAIQVRGRKSKTTVYTLE
;
A
#
# COMPACT_ATOMS: atom_id res chain seq x y z
N ALA A 1 -1.60 7.32 -13.41
CA ALA A 1 -2.99 7.84 -13.35
C ALA A 1 -3.30 8.69 -12.10
N ILE A 2 -3.62 8.12 -10.92
CA ILE A 2 -4.08 8.93 -9.76
C ILE A 2 -3.04 9.96 -9.32
N GLN A 3 -1.78 9.56 -9.12
CA GLN A 3 -0.72 10.46 -8.68
C GLN A 3 -0.49 11.62 -9.66
N GLU A 4 -0.59 11.37 -10.97
CA GLU A 4 -0.45 12.40 -12.01
C GLU A 4 -1.60 13.39 -11.99
N ILE A 5 -2.84 12.92 -11.80
CA ILE A 5 -4.02 13.78 -11.67
C ILE A 5 -3.87 14.68 -10.44
N LEU A 6 -3.40 14.13 -9.31
CA LEU A 6 -3.21 14.89 -8.08
C LEU A 6 -2.09 15.93 -8.18
N LYS A 7 -1.04 15.66 -8.97
CA LYS A 7 0.05 16.61 -9.26
C LYS A 7 -0.40 17.74 -10.19
N SER A 8 -1.23 17.45 -11.19
CA SER A 8 -1.59 18.38 -12.27
C SER A 8 -2.88 19.16 -12.03
N ARG A 9 -3.77 18.69 -11.15
CA ARG A 9 -5.10 19.27 -10.96
C ARG A 9 -5.27 19.95 -9.61
N LYS A 10 -5.95 21.10 -9.62
CA LYS A 10 -6.51 21.74 -8.43
C LYS A 10 -7.97 21.35 -8.27
N PHE A 11 -8.39 21.17 -7.02
CA PHE A 11 -9.72 20.69 -6.67
C PHE A 11 -10.50 21.77 -5.92
N GLY A 12 -11.78 21.94 -6.26
CA GLY A 12 -12.65 22.97 -5.67
C GLY A 12 -12.02 24.36 -5.77
N ASN A 13 -11.92 25.05 -4.63
CA ASN A 13 -11.38 26.41 -4.50
C ASN A 13 -9.84 26.47 -4.59
N GLY A 14 -9.21 25.67 -5.44
CA GLY A 14 -7.76 25.71 -5.66
C GLY A 14 -6.93 24.79 -4.76
N PHE A 15 -7.54 23.83 -4.06
CA PHE A 15 -6.81 22.92 -3.17
C PHE A 15 -5.99 21.88 -3.95
N SER A 16 -4.81 21.54 -3.42
CA SER A 16 -4.05 20.37 -3.85
C SER A 16 -4.35 19.20 -2.93
N LEU A 17 -4.74 18.07 -3.50
CA LEU A 17 -4.96 16.83 -2.77
C LEU A 17 -3.70 15.96 -2.86
N LYS A 18 -3.46 15.17 -1.81
CA LYS A 18 -2.39 14.17 -1.74
C LYS A 18 -3.01 12.83 -1.38
N ALA A 19 -2.61 11.77 -2.08
CA ALA A 19 -3.01 10.41 -1.77
C ALA A 19 -1.78 9.54 -1.60
N ARG A 20 -1.80 8.68 -0.59
CA ARG A 20 -0.76 7.69 -0.33
C ARG A 20 -1.30 6.30 -0.59
N CYS A 21 -0.42 5.40 -1.00
CA CYS A 21 -0.75 4.01 -1.28
C CYS A 21 0.29 3.09 -0.65
N GLY A 22 -0.19 1.98 -0.09
CA GLY A 22 0.64 0.87 0.36
C GLY A 22 0.26 -0.37 -0.43
N VAL A 23 1.25 -1.03 -1.03
CA VAL A 23 1.03 -2.21 -1.88
C VAL A 23 1.82 -3.38 -1.33
N ASN A 24 1.17 -4.53 -1.18
CA ASN A 24 1.81 -5.73 -0.68
C ASN A 24 1.14 -6.98 -1.25
N SER A 25 1.93 -8.04 -1.46
CA SER A 25 1.50 -9.30 -2.05
C SER A 25 1.80 -10.46 -1.09
N GLY A 26 0.84 -11.35 -0.93
CA GLY A 26 1.02 -12.60 -0.19
C GLY A 26 -0.30 -13.34 0.00
N ARG A 27 -0.27 -14.39 0.81
CA ARG A 27 -1.45 -15.25 1.02
C ARG A 27 -2.49 -14.53 1.87
N VAL A 28 -3.72 -14.54 1.39
CA VAL A 28 -4.90 -13.98 2.06
C VAL A 28 -6.05 -14.98 2.00
N ALA A 29 -6.97 -14.89 2.96
CA ALA A 29 -8.27 -15.55 2.90
C ALA A 29 -9.29 -14.59 2.29
N ILE A 30 -10.18 -15.10 1.44
CA ILE A 30 -11.22 -14.31 0.78
C ILE A 30 -12.57 -14.97 1.07
N GLY A 31 -13.60 -14.18 1.39
CA GLY A 31 -14.94 -14.73 1.60
C GLY A 31 -15.98 -13.68 2.03
N ALA A 32 -17.23 -14.14 2.14
CA ALA A 32 -18.32 -13.35 2.70
C ALA A 32 -18.29 -13.41 4.24
N MET A 33 -18.24 -12.25 4.88
CA MET A 33 -18.17 -12.09 6.34
C MET A 33 -19.32 -11.20 6.82
N GLY A 34 -19.97 -11.57 7.92
CA GLY A 34 -21.02 -10.76 8.55
C GLY A 34 -22.25 -11.56 8.96
N ALA A 35 -23.25 -10.87 9.49
CA ALA A 35 -24.57 -11.44 9.77
C ALA A 35 -25.33 -11.72 8.46
N GLN A 36 -26.35 -12.55 8.55
CA GLN A 36 -27.10 -13.07 7.40
C GLN A 36 -27.71 -11.95 6.52
N ASP A 37 -28.07 -10.84 7.12
CA ASP A 37 -28.63 -9.63 6.49
C ASP A 37 -27.57 -8.61 6.05
N ARG A 38 -26.30 -8.80 6.43
CA ARG A 38 -25.20 -7.86 6.15
C ARG A 38 -23.87 -8.57 5.88
N LEU A 39 -23.88 -9.43 4.88
CA LEU A 39 -22.68 -10.08 4.37
C LEU A 39 -21.86 -9.09 3.53
N VAL A 40 -20.56 -8.99 3.84
CA VAL A 40 -19.58 -8.23 3.06
C VAL A 40 -18.54 -9.19 2.52
N PHE A 41 -18.34 -9.19 1.21
CA PHE A 41 -17.25 -9.93 0.58
C PHE A 41 -15.94 -9.17 0.82
N THR A 42 -15.00 -9.79 1.53
CA THR A 42 -13.78 -9.12 2.00
C THR A 42 -12.58 -10.05 1.99
N VAL A 43 -11.40 -9.45 2.15
CA VAL A 43 -10.11 -10.14 2.25
C VAL A 43 -9.57 -10.01 3.67
N LEU A 44 -9.03 -11.10 4.21
CA LEU A 44 -8.49 -11.18 5.56
C LEU A 44 -7.08 -11.74 5.52
N GLY A 45 -6.22 -11.21 6.37
CA GLY A 45 -4.88 -11.73 6.59
C GLY A 45 -3.86 -10.65 6.90
N ASP A 46 -2.71 -11.09 7.39
CA ASP A 46 -1.63 -10.20 7.75
C ASP A 46 -1.12 -9.37 6.57
N GLU A 47 -1.16 -9.90 5.35
CA GLU A 47 -0.70 -9.20 4.15
C GLU A 47 -1.56 -7.97 3.82
N VAL A 48 -2.86 -8.01 4.13
CA VAL A 48 -3.79 -6.87 4.00
C VAL A 48 -3.42 -5.79 5.02
N ASN A 49 -3.13 -6.20 6.25
CA ASN A 49 -2.68 -5.30 7.31
C ASN A 49 -1.32 -4.67 7.01
N VAL A 50 -0.41 -5.42 6.38
CA VAL A 50 0.88 -4.88 5.91
C VAL A 50 0.64 -3.79 4.86
N ALA A 51 -0.18 -4.04 3.84
CA ALA A 51 -0.50 -3.03 2.82
C ALA A 51 -1.03 -1.72 3.45
N SER A 52 -1.99 -1.81 4.37
CA SER A 52 -2.51 -0.64 5.10
C SER A 52 -1.43 0.09 5.91
N ARG A 53 -0.50 -0.64 6.54
CA ARG A 53 0.59 -0.02 7.30
C ARG A 53 1.63 0.65 6.40
N LEU A 54 1.91 0.08 5.23
CA LEU A 54 2.76 0.71 4.23
C LEU A 54 2.18 2.04 3.76
N GLU A 55 0.85 2.12 3.55
CA GLU A 55 0.19 3.39 3.25
C GLU A 55 0.48 4.44 4.33
N ALA A 56 0.28 4.09 5.60
CA ALA A 56 0.52 5.01 6.71
C ALA A 56 2.00 5.45 6.83
N LEU A 57 2.93 4.52 6.60
CA LEU A 57 4.37 4.77 6.69
C LEU A 57 4.88 5.75 5.63
N ASN A 58 4.19 5.92 4.51
CA ASN A 58 4.56 6.92 3.51
C ASN A 58 4.72 8.33 4.11
N LYS A 59 3.96 8.68 5.15
CA LYS A 59 4.13 9.97 5.86
C LYS A 59 5.50 10.12 6.51
N GLN A 60 6.04 9.03 7.05
CA GLN A 60 7.32 9.02 7.75
C GLN A 60 8.50 9.11 6.77
N TYR A 61 8.37 8.50 5.61
CA TYR A 61 9.44 8.44 4.59
C TYR A 61 9.31 9.53 3.51
N ASP A 62 8.33 10.42 3.64
CA ASP A 62 7.96 11.44 2.65
C ASP A 62 7.77 10.89 1.23
N THR A 63 7.15 9.70 1.14
CA THR A 63 6.81 9.03 -0.11
C THR A 63 5.30 9.11 -0.38
N TYR A 64 4.89 8.76 -1.60
CA TYR A 64 3.47 8.59 -1.96
C TYR A 64 3.07 7.14 -2.16
N ILE A 65 4.00 6.26 -2.53
CA ILE A 65 3.72 4.83 -2.69
C ILE A 65 4.83 4.04 -2.00
N LEU A 66 4.45 3.15 -1.08
CA LEU A 66 5.36 2.17 -0.50
C LEU A 66 4.92 0.77 -0.92
N VAL A 67 5.90 -0.04 -1.31
CA VAL A 67 5.70 -1.37 -1.90
C VAL A 67 6.53 -2.39 -1.12
N GLY A 68 5.90 -3.49 -0.69
CA GLY A 68 6.59 -4.60 -0.04
C GLY A 68 7.45 -5.41 -1.00
N SER A 69 8.52 -6.04 -0.50
CA SER A 69 9.47 -6.83 -1.30
C SER A 69 8.80 -7.90 -2.17
N ASN A 70 7.79 -8.60 -1.65
CA ASN A 70 7.08 -9.63 -2.41
C ASN A 70 6.39 -9.06 -3.65
N THR A 71 5.82 -7.86 -3.56
CA THR A 71 5.22 -7.21 -4.73
C THR A 71 6.29 -6.79 -5.73
N VAL A 72 7.39 -6.22 -5.25
CA VAL A 72 8.52 -5.85 -6.13
C VAL A 72 9.07 -7.08 -6.86
N GLU A 73 9.25 -8.21 -6.18
CA GLU A 73 9.71 -9.44 -6.82
C GLU A 73 8.80 -9.89 -7.98
N LEU A 74 7.49 -9.63 -7.88
CA LEU A 74 6.51 -10.01 -8.90
C LEU A 74 6.47 -9.06 -10.10
N CYS A 75 6.92 -7.80 -9.98
CA CYS A 75 6.81 -6.81 -11.05
C CYS A 75 8.04 -5.91 -11.25
N ARG A 76 9.21 -6.29 -10.71
CA ARG A 76 10.48 -5.53 -10.83
C ARG A 76 10.98 -5.34 -12.26
N GLU A 77 10.45 -6.07 -13.22
CA GLU A 77 10.80 -5.92 -14.64
C GLU A 77 9.93 -4.88 -15.35
N GLU A 78 8.80 -4.49 -14.74
CA GLU A 78 7.84 -3.55 -15.32
C GLU A 78 7.95 -2.13 -14.75
N TYR A 79 8.57 -1.98 -13.57
CA TYR A 79 8.65 -0.71 -12.86
C TYR A 79 10.01 -0.53 -12.18
N ASP A 80 10.45 0.73 -12.13
CA ASP A 80 11.64 1.12 -11.38
C ASP A 80 11.30 1.35 -9.90
N PHE A 81 12.07 0.71 -9.02
CA PHE A 81 11.87 0.75 -7.58
C PHE A 81 13.11 1.23 -6.86
N ALA A 82 12.97 2.26 -6.04
CA ALA A 82 14.01 2.70 -5.11
C ALA A 82 13.84 2.01 -3.75
N LYS A 83 14.89 1.35 -3.26
CA LYS A 83 14.87 0.68 -1.96
C LYS A 83 14.89 1.71 -0.84
N ILE A 84 13.89 1.67 0.04
CA ILE A 84 13.83 2.53 1.23
C ILE A 84 14.52 1.88 2.43
N GLY A 85 14.32 0.57 2.64
CA GLY A 85 14.99 -0.17 3.73
C GLY A 85 14.16 -1.30 4.32
N ALA A 86 14.67 -1.93 5.37
CA ALA A 86 13.99 -3.00 6.10
C ALA A 86 13.28 -2.45 7.36
N ILE A 87 11.95 -2.52 7.38
CA ILE A 87 11.11 -1.93 8.41
C ILE A 87 10.45 -3.02 9.25
N GLN A 88 10.38 -2.81 10.56
CA GLN A 88 9.55 -3.63 11.43
C GLN A 88 8.09 -3.19 11.28
N VAL A 89 7.29 -3.94 10.53
CA VAL A 89 5.85 -3.72 10.48
C VAL A 89 5.24 -4.25 11.79
N ARG A 90 4.53 -3.39 12.53
CA ARG A 90 3.89 -3.76 13.80
C ARG A 90 3.06 -5.03 13.62
N GLY A 91 3.29 -6.04 14.44
CA GLY A 91 2.59 -7.33 14.37
C GLY A 91 3.32 -8.42 13.58
N ARG A 92 4.40 -8.11 12.86
CA ARG A 92 5.32 -9.13 12.33
C ARG A 92 6.51 -9.35 13.23
N LYS A 93 7.08 -10.56 13.18
CA LYS A 93 8.36 -10.90 13.82
C LYS A 93 9.54 -10.52 12.92
N SER A 94 9.44 -10.77 11.62
CA SER A 94 10.48 -10.41 10.64
C SER A 94 10.32 -8.99 10.13
N LYS A 95 11.46 -8.34 9.84
CA LYS A 95 11.47 -7.07 9.10
C LYS A 95 11.02 -7.31 7.66
N THR A 96 10.26 -6.37 7.11
CA THR A 96 9.84 -6.35 5.72
C THR A 96 10.66 -5.29 4.99
N THR A 97 11.35 -5.69 3.92
CA THR A 97 12.01 -4.74 3.02
C THR A 97 10.96 -4.02 2.19
N VAL A 98 11.08 -2.70 2.11
CA VAL A 98 10.15 -1.84 1.40
C VAL A 98 10.87 -0.95 0.39
N TYR A 99 10.12 -0.58 -0.64
CA TYR A 99 10.56 0.20 -1.78
C TYR A 99 9.55 1.32 -2.05
N THR A 100 9.97 2.35 -2.78
CA THR A 100 9.07 3.35 -3.39
C THR A 100 9.18 3.25 -4.91
N LEU A 101 8.12 3.69 -5.59
CA LEU A 101 8.19 4.01 -7.02
C LEU A 101 8.83 5.39 -7.17
N GLU A 102 9.67 5.55 -8.19
CA GLU A 102 10.21 6.84 -8.63
C GLU A 102 9.23 7.60 -9.55
#